data_AF-A0A920DSL1-F1
#
_entry.id   AF-A0A920DSL1-F1
#
_cell.length_a   1.000
_cell.length_b   1.000
_cell.length_c   1.000
_cell.angle_alpha   90.00
_cell.angle_beta   90.00
_cell.angle_gamma   90.00
#
_symmetry.space_group_name_H-M   'P 1'
#
loop_
_entity.id
_entity.type
_entity.pdbx_description
1 polymer ?
#
loop_
_entity_poly.entity_id
_entity_poly.type
_entity_poly.pdbx_seq_one_letter_code
_entity_poly.pdbx_strand_id
1 'polypeptide(L)'
;MLLVRGLCCRWNYSDHLPFWWNRLWENKKFNSSLKRRYIAHRKSVLRNDNIDQLIEQFENTLSAHQPLNFKKWPLMGKKIWPNKYKSQSHKEELDLLKTWIKQRLIWLDQQWGRNAIE
;
A
#
# COMPACT_ATOMS: atom_id res chain seq x y z
N MET A 1 4.30 11.71 -7.94
CA MET A 1 4.86 10.46 -7.37
C MET A 1 5.45 9.73 -8.55
N LEU A 2 6.77 9.76 -8.72
CA LEU A 2 7.43 9.14 -9.87
C LEU A 2 7.71 7.69 -9.51
N LEU A 3 6.92 6.77 -10.07
CA LEU A 3 7.00 5.35 -9.75
C LEU A 3 7.89 4.66 -10.79
N VAL A 4 9.14 4.39 -10.43
CA VAL A 4 10.07 3.64 -11.27
C VAL A 4 10.18 2.21 -10.75
N ARG A 5 9.88 1.23 -11.61
CA ARG A 5 10.24 -0.19 -11.43
C ARG A 5 9.89 -0.75 -10.04
N GLY A 6 8.60 -0.66 -9.68
CA GLY A 6 8.03 -1.32 -8.50
C GLY A 6 8.13 -0.55 -7.17
N LEU A 7 8.99 0.48 -7.07
CA LEU A 7 9.13 1.26 -5.83
C LEU A 7 8.24 2.50 -5.80
N CYS A 8 7.67 2.76 -4.62
CA CYS A 8 6.92 3.98 -4.34
C CYS A 8 7.84 5.06 -3.77
N CYS A 9 8.71 5.64 -4.61
CA CYS A 9 9.61 6.70 -4.20
C CYS A 9 9.17 8.04 -4.79
N ARG A 10 9.02 9.06 -3.95
CA ARG A 10 8.65 10.42 -4.40
C ARG A 10 9.85 11.24 -4.88
N TRP A 11 11.06 10.82 -4.51
CA TRP A 11 12.34 11.46 -4.84
C TRP A 11 13.24 10.51 -5.64
N ASN A 12 14.28 11.04 -6.29
CA ASN A 12 15.32 10.23 -6.93
C ASN A 12 16.18 9.57 -5.85
N TYR A 13 15.73 8.41 -5.36
CA TYR A 13 16.42 7.57 -4.38
C TYR A 13 17.42 6.61 -5.06
N SER A 14 17.86 6.90 -6.30
CA SER A 14 18.79 6.05 -7.06
C SER A 14 20.00 5.62 -6.24
N ASP A 15 20.49 6.52 -5.39
CA ASP A 15 21.72 6.34 -4.61
C ASP A 15 21.55 5.42 -3.39
N HIS A 16 20.29 5.14 -3.01
CA HIS A 16 19.94 4.23 -1.92
C HIS A 16 19.44 2.87 -2.42
N LEU A 17 19.33 2.68 -3.73
CA LEU A 17 19.00 1.39 -4.29
C LEU A 17 20.24 0.49 -4.24
N PRO A 18 20.10 -0.79 -3.82
CA PRO A 18 21.19 -1.73 -3.96
C PRO A 18 21.68 -1.75 -5.40
N PHE A 19 23.00 -1.85 -5.61
CA PHE A 19 23.62 -1.79 -6.94
C PHE A 19 23.04 -2.80 -7.95
N TRP A 20 22.46 -3.90 -7.46
CA TRP A 20 21.83 -4.95 -8.26
C TRP A 20 20.36 -4.67 -8.63
N TRP A 21 19.71 -3.64 -8.06
CA TRP A 21 18.27 -3.40 -8.26
C TRP A 21 17.91 -3.18 -9.73
N ASN A 22 18.68 -2.33 -10.42
CA ASN A 22 18.45 -2.10 -11.85
C ASN A 22 18.71 -3.35 -12.70
N ARG A 23 19.78 -4.11 -12.37
CA ARG A 23 20.10 -5.39 -13.03
C ARG A 23 19.01 -6.44 -12.84
N LEU A 24 18.37 -6.48 -11.66
CA LEU A 24 17.26 -7.39 -11.39
C LEU A 24 16.06 -7.11 -12.31
N TRP A 25 15.74 -5.84 -12.52
CA TRP A 25 14.64 -5.43 -13.40
C TRP A 25 14.93 -5.60 -14.90
N GLU A 26 16.19 -5.73 -15.30
CA GLU A 26 16.57 -6.13 -16.66
C GLU A 26 16.38 -7.64 -16.90
N ASN A 27 16.29 -8.44 -15.84
CA ASN A 27 16.12 -9.88 -15.95
C ASN A 27 14.69 -10.26 -16.37
N LYS A 28 14.54 -10.77 -17.60
CA LYS A 28 13.25 -11.21 -18.14
C LYS A 28 12.57 -12.32 -17.31
N LYS A 29 13.34 -13.28 -16.77
CA LYS A 29 12.80 -14.37 -15.93
C LYS A 29 12.22 -13.83 -14.61
N PHE A 30 12.90 -12.85 -14.01
CA PHE A 30 12.40 -12.16 -12.82
C PHE A 30 11.08 -11.44 -13.11
N ASN A 31 11.04 -10.61 -14.15
CA ASN A 31 9.85 -9.84 -14.53
C ASN A 31 8.64 -10.75 -14.80
N SER A 32 8.82 -11.85 -15.54
CA SER A 32 7.75 -12.81 -15.81
C SER A 32 7.28 -13.52 -14.54
N SER A 33 8.19 -13.88 -13.64
CA SER A 33 7.84 -14.55 -12.37
C SER A 33 7.10 -13.61 -11.42
N LEU A 34 7.53 -12.35 -11.35
CA LEU A 34 6.87 -11.31 -10.58
C LEU A 34 5.43 -11.08 -11.07
N LYS A 35 5.22 -10.93 -12.39
CA LYS A 35 3.88 -10.78 -12.97
C LYS A 35 2.97 -11.97 -12.62
N ARG A 36 3.45 -13.20 -12.81
CA ARG A 36 2.67 -14.41 -12.47
C ARG A 36 2.28 -14.45 -11.00
N ARG A 37 3.23 -14.19 -10.09
CA ARG A 37 2.97 -14.17 -8.65
C ARG A 37 1.98 -13.07 -8.27
N TYR A 38 2.13 -11.88 -8.85
CA TYR A 38 1.20 -10.79 -8.62
C TYR A 38 -0.22 -11.16 -9.06
N ILE A 39 -0.40 -11.70 -10.27
CA ILE A 39 -1.72 -12.12 -10.78
C ILE A 39 -2.34 -13.18 -9.85
N ALA A 40 -1.56 -14.17 -9.39
CA ALA A 40 -2.03 -15.21 -8.48
C ALA A 40 -2.51 -14.61 -7.13
N HIS A 41 -1.78 -13.64 -6.58
CA HIS A 41 -2.18 -12.94 -5.36
C HIS A 41 -3.37 -12.00 -5.59
N ARG A 42 -3.44 -11.34 -6.74
CA ARG A 42 -4.55 -10.43 -7.09
C ARG A 42 -5.89 -11.15 -7.18
N LYS A 43 -5.89 -12.43 -7.57
CA LYS A 43 -7.04 -13.35 -7.57
C LYS A 43 -7.36 -13.95 -6.19
N SER A 44 -6.50 -13.76 -5.19
CA SER A 44 -6.64 -14.35 -3.85
C SER A 44 -6.49 -13.29 -2.76
N VAL A 45 -5.37 -13.29 -2.04
CA VAL A 45 -5.13 -12.47 -0.84
C VAL A 45 -5.17 -10.96 -1.08
N LEU A 46 -4.88 -10.51 -2.31
CA LEU A 46 -4.93 -9.10 -2.71
C LEU A 46 -6.25 -8.72 -3.42
N ARG A 47 -7.30 -9.53 -3.30
CA ARG A 47 -8.64 -9.14 -3.75
C ARG A 47 -9.15 -7.97 -2.89
N ASN A 48 -9.85 -7.01 -3.51
CA ASN A 48 -10.39 -5.82 -2.83
C ASN A 48 -11.21 -6.23 -1.60
N ASP A 49 -12.20 -7.09 -1.78
CA ASP A 49 -13.07 -7.54 -0.68
C ASP A 49 -12.30 -8.25 0.44
N ASN A 50 -11.24 -9.00 0.11
CA ASN A 50 -10.43 -9.67 1.12
C ASN A 50 -9.64 -8.65 1.97
N ILE A 51 -9.13 -7.61 1.33
CA ILE A 51 -8.44 -6.51 2.01
C ILE A 51 -9.43 -5.70 2.86
N ASP A 52 -10.60 -5.37 2.32
CA ASP A 52 -11.62 -4.62 3.03
C ASP A 52 -12.12 -5.38 4.27
N GLN A 53 -12.36 -6.68 4.14
CA GLN A 53 -12.70 -7.56 5.26
C GLN A 53 -11.59 -7.63 6.31
N LEU A 54 -10.32 -7.71 5.89
CA LEU A 54 -9.20 -7.73 6.83
C LEU A 54 -9.09 -6.41 7.61
N ILE A 55 -9.33 -5.28 6.94
CA ILE A 55 -9.35 -3.96 7.59
C ILE A 55 -10.49 -3.89 8.61
N GLU A 56 -11.69 -4.35 8.24
CA GLU A 56 -12.85 -4.40 9.14
C GLU A 56 -12.58 -5.28 10.37
N GLN A 57 -11.97 -6.46 10.18
CA GLN A 57 -11.59 -7.34 11.29
C GLN A 57 -10.65 -6.64 12.28
N PHE A 58 -9.66 -5.91 11.79
CA PHE A 58 -8.76 -5.15 12.67
C PHE A 58 -9.46 -3.96 13.34
N GLU A 59 -10.30 -3.23 12.62
CA GLU A 59 -11.10 -2.12 13.18
C GLU A 59 -11.99 -2.63 14.33
N ASN A 60 -12.67 -3.75 14.12
CA ASN A 60 -13.51 -4.39 15.14
C ASN A 60 -12.70 -4.83 16.36
N THR A 61 -11.54 -5.45 16.13
CA THR A 61 -10.62 -5.88 17.21
C THR A 61 -10.15 -4.70 18.06
N LEU A 62 -9.93 -3.54 17.43
CA LEU A 62 -9.38 -2.35 18.09
C LEU A 62 -10.46 -1.38 18.60
N SER A 63 -11.74 -1.63 18.32
CA SER A 63 -12.86 -0.71 18.59
C SER A 63 -12.92 -0.19 20.03
N ALA A 64 -12.66 -1.04 21.02
CA ALA A 64 -12.66 -0.66 22.44
C ALA A 64 -11.39 0.09 22.87
N HIS A 65 -10.26 -0.14 22.20
CA HIS A 65 -8.94 0.38 22.61
C HIS A 65 -8.54 1.65 21.86
N GLN A 66 -9.06 1.85 20.64
CA GLN A 66 -8.80 3.02 19.83
C GLN A 66 -9.15 4.33 20.57
N PRO A 67 -10.32 4.48 21.22
CA PRO A 67 -10.65 5.71 21.95
C PRO A 67 -9.70 5.94 23.14
N LEU A 68 -9.30 4.87 23.83
CA LEU A 68 -8.37 4.94 24.97
C LEU A 68 -6.97 5.39 24.53
N ASN A 69 -6.50 4.89 23.39
CA ASN A 69 -5.23 5.30 22.80
C ASN A 69 -5.23 6.81 22.52
N PHE A 70 -6.24 7.33 21.84
CA PHE A 70 -6.28 8.76 21.50
C PHE A 70 -6.69 9.68 22.66
N LYS A 71 -7.25 9.11 23.75
CA LYS A 71 -7.35 9.81 25.04
C LYS A 71 -5.99 9.99 25.70
N LYS A 72 -5.15 8.94 25.70
CA LYS A 72 -3.79 8.98 26.29
C LYS A 72 -2.82 9.80 25.43
N TRP A 73 -2.89 9.62 24.12
CA TRP A 73 -2.07 10.33 23.13
C TRP A 73 -2.99 11.12 22.19
N PRO A 74 -3.33 12.38 22.51
CA PRO A 74 -4.26 13.18 21.72
C PRO A 74 -3.59 13.69 20.45
N LEU A 75 -3.46 12.81 19.45
CA LEU A 75 -2.75 13.03 18.19
C LEU A 75 -3.68 13.52 17.07
N MET A 76 -5.00 13.29 17.19
CA MET A 76 -5.99 13.73 16.23
C MET A 76 -5.96 15.25 16.06
N GLY A 77 -5.98 15.71 14.81
CA GLY A 77 -5.89 17.12 14.46
C GLY A 77 -4.49 17.73 14.63
N LYS A 78 -3.45 16.95 14.95
CA LYS A 78 -2.07 17.45 15.07
C LYS A 78 -1.24 17.09 13.86
N LYS A 79 -0.34 18.00 13.47
CA LYS A 79 0.67 17.73 12.44
C LYS A 79 1.83 16.98 13.09
N ILE A 80 2.00 15.73 12.74
CA ILE A 80 3.05 14.87 13.29
C ILE A 80 4.03 14.54 12.17
N TRP A 81 5.30 14.89 12.34
CA TRP A 81 6.33 14.48 11.41
C TRP A 81 6.69 13.00 11.62
N PRO A 82 6.90 12.18 10.58
CA PRO A 82 6.97 12.51 9.15
C PRO A 82 5.65 12.33 8.38
N ASN A 83 4.50 12.26 9.07
CA ASN A 83 3.21 12.06 8.42
C ASN A 83 2.81 13.30 7.60
N LYS A 84 2.49 13.08 6.33
CA LYS A 84 2.09 14.14 5.40
C LYS A 84 0.65 14.59 5.63
N TYR A 85 -0.21 13.67 6.04
CA TYR A 85 -1.64 13.91 6.22
C TYR A 85 -1.94 14.17 7.69
N LYS A 86 -2.71 15.23 7.95
CA LYS A 86 -3.25 15.54 9.28
C LYS A 86 -4.70 15.11 9.27
N SER A 87 -5.00 13.98 9.91
CA SER A 87 -6.38 13.55 10.10
C SER A 87 -6.97 14.15 11.37
N GLN A 88 -8.26 14.43 11.32
CA GLN A 88 -9.08 14.94 12.42
C GLN A 88 -9.71 13.81 13.24
N SER A 89 -9.80 12.59 12.69
CA SER A 89 -10.43 11.46 13.36
C SER A 89 -9.86 10.12 12.89
N HIS A 90 -9.96 9.09 13.74
CA HIS A 90 -9.55 7.74 13.34
C HIS A 90 -10.31 7.21 12.13
N LYS A 91 -11.58 7.58 11.98
CA LYS A 91 -12.38 7.20 10.81
C LYS A 91 -11.81 7.77 9.52
N GLU A 92 -11.36 9.02 9.55
CA GLU A 92 -10.72 9.65 8.38
C GLU A 92 -9.35 9.02 8.09
N GLU A 93 -8.54 8.67 9.10
CA GLU A 93 -7.29 7.90 8.87
C GLU A 93 -7.57 6.57 8.17
N LEU A 94 -8.62 5.87 8.60
CA LEU A 94 -9.03 4.61 7.99
C LEU A 94 -9.48 4.79 6.54
N ASP A 95 -10.25 5.85 6.25
CA ASP A 95 -10.70 6.14 4.87
C ASP A 95 -9.53 6.51 3.95
N LEU A 96 -8.53 7.23 4.48
CA LEU A 96 -7.28 7.52 3.78
C LEU A 96 -6.50 6.24 3.48
N LEU A 97 -6.40 5.31 4.45
CA LEU A 97 -5.75 4.01 4.27
C LEU A 97 -6.44 3.18 3.19
N LYS A 98 -7.77 3.02 3.29
CA LYS A 98 -8.59 2.28 2.30
C LYS A 98 -8.40 2.87 0.90
N THR A 99 -8.47 4.20 0.79
CA THR A 99 -8.26 4.90 -0.48
C THR A 99 -6.87 4.66 -1.05
N TRP A 100 -5.83 4.79 -0.23
CA TRP A 100 -4.44 4.56 -0.66
C TRP A 100 -4.22 3.12 -1.15
N ILE A 101 -4.71 2.12 -0.41
CA ILE A 101 -4.57 0.71 -0.81
C ILE A 101 -5.27 0.48 -2.15
N LYS A 102 -6.51 0.97 -2.31
CA LYS A 102 -7.26 0.84 -3.57
C LYS A 102 -6.52 1.46 -4.75
N GLN A 103 -6.03 2.69 -4.59
CA GLN A 103 -5.25 3.38 -5.63
C GLN A 103 -3.94 2.64 -5.95
N ARG A 104 -3.29 2.07 -4.91
CA ARG A 104 -2.06 1.31 -5.10
C ARG A 104 -2.30 0.03 -5.88
N LEU A 105 -3.39 -0.70 -5.60
CA LEU A 105 -3.77 -1.90 -6.35
C LEU A 105 -4.08 -1.57 -7.81
N ILE A 106 -4.84 -0.50 -8.09
CA ILE A 106 -5.11 -0.05 -9.46
C ILE A 106 -3.80 0.22 -10.22
N TRP A 107 -2.84 0.88 -9.58
CA TRP A 107 -1.54 1.12 -10.22
C TRP A 107 -0.78 -0.19 -10.49
N LEU A 108 -0.76 -1.12 -9.52
CA LEU A 108 -0.11 -2.42 -9.69
C LEU A 108 -0.78 -3.27 -10.80
N ASP A 109 -2.11 -3.21 -10.91
CA ASP A 109 -2.88 -3.84 -11.99
C ASP A 109 -2.45 -3.29 -13.36
N GLN A 110 -2.19 -1.98 -13.47
CA GLN A 110 -1.68 -1.38 -14.71
C GLN A 110 -0.25 -1.82 -15.05
N GLN A 111 0.59 -2.09 -14.04
CA GLN A 111 1.98 -2.51 -14.27
C GLN A 111 2.09 -4.00 -14.61
N TRP A 112 1.33 -4.86 -13.92
CA TRP A 112 1.55 -6.30 -13.90
C TRP A 112 0.29 -7.15 -14.15
N GLY A 113 -0.88 -6.52 -14.23
CA GLY A 113 -2.18 -7.20 -14.41
C GLY A 113 -2.64 -7.37 -15.87
N ARG A 114 -1.97 -6.77 -16.86
CA ARG A 114 -2.42 -6.74 -18.28
C ARG A 114 -2.45 -8.10 -19.03
N ASN A 115 -2.17 -9.21 -18.37
CA ASN A 115 -2.34 -10.57 -18.94
C ASN A 115 -3.37 -11.40 -18.13
N ALA A 116 -4.21 -10.77 -17.31
CA ALA A 116 -5.23 -11.44 -16.49
C ALA A 116 -6.65 -11.32 -17.06
N ILE A 117 -6.81 -10.66 -18.21
CA ILE A 117 -8.07 -10.48 -18.93
C ILE A 117 -7.78 -10.70 -20.42
N GLU A 118 -7.54 -11.96 -20.78
CA GLU A 118 -7.76 -12.60 -22.08
C GLU A 118 -7.75 -14.12 -21.82
#